data_AF-A0A2V7YP55-F1
#
_entry.id   AF-A0A2V7YP55-F1
#
_cell.length_a   1.000
_cell.length_b   1.000
_cell.length_c   1.000
_cell.angle_alpha   90.00
_cell.angle_beta   90.00
_cell.angle_gamma   90.00
#
_symmetry.space_group_name_H-M   'P 1'
#
loop_
_entity.id
_entity.type
_entity.pdbx_description
1 polymer ?
#
loop_
_entity_poly.entity_id
_entity_poly.type
_entity_poly.pdbx_seq_one_letter_code
_entity_poly.pdbx_strand_id
1 'polypeptide(L)'
;MKGRLAIPIHSAEGDLLAYAGLAVEEDASPRYLFPPKFYAPLEVMNLHRLPEFAEEGGPLYLVAEIEGVLRLAEAGIVAALALFDGSLSLAQEEAVMGALPLFERLVLVGEGFEDRTVARLAKHASLTWSPGLPEGLLSGEPLTEALEEDF
;
A
#
# COMPACT_ATOMS: atom_id res chain seq x y z
N MET A 1 -6.23 -21.70 5.62
CA MET A 1 -6.50 -20.44 6.35
C MET A 1 -6.71 -20.61 7.87
N LYS A 2 -6.84 -21.82 8.43
CA LYS A 2 -6.97 -22.01 9.88
C LYS A 2 -5.80 -21.35 10.64
N GLY A 3 -6.10 -20.62 11.72
CA GLY A 3 -5.10 -19.97 12.58
C GLY A 3 -4.48 -18.70 11.99
N ARG A 4 -5.15 -18.05 11.03
CA ARG A 4 -4.68 -16.83 10.36
C ARG A 4 -5.75 -15.75 10.43
N LEU A 5 -5.34 -14.50 10.45
CA LEU A 5 -6.24 -13.35 10.33
C LEU A 5 -6.78 -13.30 8.90
N ALA A 6 -8.10 -13.16 8.76
CA ALA A 6 -8.74 -13.05 7.45
C ALA A 6 -8.79 -11.59 7.00
N ILE A 7 -8.05 -11.26 5.95
CA ILE A 7 -7.99 -9.94 5.34
C ILE A 7 -8.82 -9.96 4.05
N PRO A 8 -9.91 -9.18 3.95
CA PRO A 8 -10.70 -9.14 2.72
C PRO A 8 -9.92 -8.43 1.61
N ILE A 9 -9.96 -8.98 0.40
CA ILE A 9 -9.43 -8.38 -0.81
C ILE A 9 -10.59 -8.11 -1.74
N HIS A 10 -10.69 -6.86 -2.19
CA HIS A 10 -11.70 -6.43 -3.14
C HIS A 10 -11.07 -6.05 -4.47
N SER A 11 -11.86 -6.07 -5.55
CA SER A 11 -11.49 -5.48 -6.84
C SER A 11 -11.40 -3.96 -6.75
N ALA A 12 -11.03 -3.30 -7.84
CA ALA A 12 -11.07 -1.85 -7.96
C ALA A 12 -12.49 -1.27 -7.80
N GLU A 13 -13.51 -2.04 -8.20
CA GLU A 13 -14.93 -1.70 -8.12
C GLU A 13 -15.54 -1.98 -6.74
N GLY A 14 -14.78 -2.61 -5.83
CA GLY A 14 -15.23 -2.93 -4.48
C GLY A 14 -15.89 -4.29 -4.31
N ASP A 15 -15.88 -5.16 -5.35
CA ASP A 15 -16.38 -6.53 -5.23
C ASP A 15 -15.44 -7.38 -4.37
N LEU A 16 -15.97 -8.13 -3.40
CA LEU A 16 -15.17 -9.04 -2.58
C LEU A 16 -14.67 -10.24 -3.41
N LEU A 17 -13.36 -10.29 -3.68
CA LEU A 17 -12.73 -11.33 -4.50
C LEU A 17 -12.22 -12.51 -3.67
N ALA A 18 -11.66 -12.22 -2.50
CA ALA A 18 -10.97 -13.22 -1.67
C ALA A 18 -10.86 -12.78 -0.22
N TYR A 19 -10.52 -13.73 0.65
CA TYR A 19 -9.90 -13.45 1.95
C TYR A 19 -8.47 -13.97 1.92
N ALA A 20 -7.48 -13.12 2.16
CA ALA A 20 -6.11 -13.57 2.44
C ALA A 20 -5.98 -13.97 3.91
N GLY A 21 -5.25 -15.05 4.17
CA GLY A 21 -4.87 -15.45 5.51
C GLY A 21 -3.51 -14.89 5.89
N LEU A 22 -3.47 -13.85 6.73
CA LEU A 22 -2.25 -13.31 7.34
C LEU A 22 -1.84 -14.17 8.55
N ALA A 23 -0.60 -14.63 8.57
CA ALA A 23 -0.04 -15.35 9.72
C ALA A 23 -0.05 -14.47 10.98
N VAL A 24 -0.35 -15.08 12.13
CA VAL A 24 -0.34 -14.38 13.43
C VAL A 24 1.10 -14.24 13.93
N GLU A 25 1.86 -15.34 13.91
CA GLU A 25 3.28 -15.33 14.29
C GLU A 25 4.13 -14.70 13.19
N GLU A 26 5.03 -13.80 13.57
CA GLU A 26 5.87 -13.01 12.65
C GLU A 26 6.78 -13.88 11.77
N ASP A 27 7.31 -14.96 12.33
CA ASP A 27 8.25 -15.89 11.67
C ASP A 27 7.56 -16.97 10.81
N ALA A 28 6.22 -17.03 10.82
CA ALA A 28 5.49 -18.06 10.10
C ALA A 28 5.52 -17.85 8.57
N SER A 29 5.99 -18.88 7.87
CA SER A 29 6.03 -18.92 6.40
C SER A 29 5.01 -19.93 5.82
N PRO A 30 4.24 -19.56 4.78
CA PRO A 30 4.23 -18.24 4.13
C PRO A 30 3.50 -17.20 4.99
N ARG A 31 3.89 -15.92 4.88
CA ARG A 31 3.25 -14.82 5.63
C ARG A 31 1.78 -14.67 5.24
N TYR A 32 1.48 -14.76 3.94
CA TYR A 32 0.12 -14.71 3.39
C TYR A 32 -0.29 -16.04 2.74
N LEU A 33 -1.55 -16.44 2.93
CA LEU A 33 -2.18 -17.52 2.18
C LEU A 33 -3.38 -17.01 1.41
N PHE A 34 -3.34 -17.14 0.09
CA PHE A 34 -4.45 -16.79 -0.78
C PHE A 34 -5.33 -18.01 -1.09
N PRO A 35 -6.63 -17.83 -1.33
CA PRO A 35 -7.49 -18.93 -1.75
C PRO A 35 -7.08 -19.40 -3.16
N PRO A 36 -7.33 -20.67 -3.50
CA PRO A 36 -7.07 -21.17 -4.85
C PRO A 36 -7.74 -20.29 -5.91
N LYS A 37 -7.04 -20.02 -7.01
CA LYS A 37 -7.49 -19.20 -8.16
C LYS A 37 -7.54 -17.69 -7.93
N PHE A 38 -7.27 -17.20 -6.72
CA PHE A 38 -6.99 -15.77 -6.56
C PHE A 38 -5.66 -15.43 -7.24
N TYR A 39 -5.66 -14.39 -8.07
CA TYR A 39 -4.48 -13.99 -8.83
C TYR A 39 -4.04 -12.59 -8.41
N ALA A 40 -3.22 -12.57 -7.35
CA ALA A 40 -2.70 -11.36 -6.72
C ALA A 40 -2.12 -10.31 -7.70
N PRO A 41 -1.40 -10.68 -8.78
CA PRO A 41 -0.86 -9.70 -9.72
C PRO A 41 -1.90 -8.86 -10.49
N LEU A 42 -3.20 -9.16 -10.42
CA LEU A 42 -4.24 -8.30 -11.03
C LEU A 42 -4.81 -7.26 -10.08
N GLU A 43 -4.58 -7.41 -8.77
CA GLU A 43 -5.25 -6.62 -7.76
C GLU A 43 -4.26 -5.73 -7.01
N VAL A 44 -4.76 -4.62 -6.48
CA VAL A 44 -4.04 -3.75 -5.54
C VAL A 44 -4.92 -3.59 -4.32
N MET A 45 -4.39 -3.90 -3.14
CA MET A 45 -5.19 -3.81 -1.92
C MET A 45 -5.62 -2.37 -1.68
N ASN A 46 -6.87 -2.18 -1.20
CA ASN A 46 -7.50 -0.89 -0.88
C ASN A 46 -7.81 0.06 -2.04
N LEU A 47 -7.56 -0.32 -3.30
CA LEU A 47 -7.80 0.56 -4.45
C LEU A 47 -9.23 1.12 -4.51
N HIS A 48 -10.24 0.26 -4.33
CA HIS A 48 -11.66 0.64 -4.27
C HIS A 48 -12.03 1.70 -3.23
N ARG A 49 -11.22 1.90 -2.19
CA ARG A 49 -11.52 2.83 -1.09
C ARG A 49 -10.87 4.19 -1.25
N LEU A 50 -9.86 4.31 -2.13
CA LEU A 50 -9.09 5.55 -2.26
C LEU A 50 -9.93 6.80 -2.51
N PRO A 51 -11.00 6.79 -3.34
CA PRO A 51 -11.79 8.00 -3.55
C PRO A 51 -12.42 8.57 -2.29
N GLU A 52 -12.68 7.74 -1.27
CA GLU A 52 -13.23 8.18 0.03
C GLU A 52 -12.19 8.88 0.91
N PHE A 53 -10.90 8.66 0.63
CA PHE A 53 -9.77 9.12 1.44
C PHE A 53 -8.86 10.10 0.69
N ALA A 54 -9.24 10.50 -0.53
CA ALA A 54 -8.52 11.51 -1.26
C ALA A 54 -8.76 12.88 -0.62
N GLU A 55 -7.69 13.49 -0.12
CA GLU A 55 -7.67 14.85 0.40
C GLU A 55 -6.94 15.76 -0.58
N GLU A 56 -7.41 17.01 -0.74
CA GLU A 56 -6.72 18.00 -1.56
C GLU A 56 -5.30 18.24 -1.01
N GLY A 57 -4.27 18.10 -1.86
CA GLY A 57 -2.87 18.19 -1.42
C GLY A 57 -2.28 16.91 -0.80
N GLY A 58 -3.10 15.87 -0.64
CA GLY A 58 -2.73 14.64 0.06
C GLY A 58 -1.78 13.73 -0.74
N PRO A 59 -0.86 13.00 -0.06
CA PRO A 59 -0.07 11.94 -0.68
C PRO A 59 -0.89 10.63 -0.82
N LEU A 60 -0.56 9.85 -1.85
CA LEU A 60 -0.89 8.43 -1.90
C LEU A 60 0.26 7.62 -1.30
N TYR A 61 -0.03 6.75 -0.34
CA TYR A 61 0.95 5.81 0.20
C TYR A 61 0.85 4.47 -0.51
N LEU A 62 1.99 3.90 -0.89
CA LEU A 62 2.09 2.53 -1.38
C LEU A 62 3.07 1.78 -0.50
N VAL A 63 2.67 0.58 -0.07
CA VAL A 63 3.53 -0.36 0.67
C VAL A 63 3.74 -1.65 -0.13
N ALA A 64 4.84 -2.33 0.14
CA ALA A 64 5.20 -3.56 -0.56
C ALA A 64 4.25 -4.74 -0.23
N GLU A 65 3.60 -4.71 0.92
CA GLU A 65 2.78 -5.81 1.43
C GLU A 65 1.62 -5.32 2.30
N ILE A 66 0.61 -6.19 2.47
CA ILE A 66 -0.66 -5.92 3.16
C ILE A 66 -0.45 -5.30 4.55
N GLU A 67 0.51 -5.82 5.32
CA GLU A 67 0.79 -5.34 6.68
C GLU A 67 1.19 -3.88 6.75
N GLY A 68 1.85 -3.35 5.71
CA GLY A 68 2.21 -1.93 5.68
C GLY A 68 0.97 -1.03 5.73
N VAL A 69 -0.12 -1.41 5.07
CA VAL A 69 -1.40 -0.67 5.15
C VAL A 69 -1.99 -0.76 6.54
N LEU A 70 -1.89 -1.91 7.22
CA LEU A 70 -2.40 -2.05 8.58
C LEU A 70 -1.64 -1.13 9.54
N ARG A 71 -0.30 -1.07 9.43
CA ARG A 71 0.55 -0.17 10.22
C ARG A 71 0.27 1.30 9.92
N LEU A 72 0.08 1.66 8.65
CA LEU A 72 -0.31 3.01 8.25
C LEU A 72 -1.67 3.39 8.83
N ALA A 73 -2.65 2.48 8.78
CA ALA A 73 -3.97 2.71 9.36
C ALA A 73 -3.94 2.87 10.89
N GLU A 74 -3.09 2.11 11.59
CA GLU A 74 -2.85 2.29 13.03
C GLU A 74 -2.27 3.69 13.35
N ALA A 75 -1.52 4.28 12.42
CA ALA A 75 -1.01 5.64 12.49
C ALA A 75 -2.00 6.71 11.95
N GLY A 76 -3.23 6.33 11.56
CA GLY A 76 -4.24 7.25 11.03
C GLY A 76 -4.11 7.56 9.53
N ILE A 77 -3.17 6.94 8.82
CA ILE A 77 -3.03 7.07 7.36
C ILE A 77 -3.94 6.06 6.66
N VAL A 78 -4.94 6.57 5.95
CA VAL A 78 -5.96 5.76 5.27
C VAL A 78 -5.89 5.80 3.75
N ALA A 79 -5.23 6.82 3.17
CA ALA A 79 -4.91 6.91 1.74
C ALA A 79 -3.74 5.99 1.35
N ALA A 80 -3.89 4.69 1.60
CA ALA A 80 -2.82 3.71 1.45
C ALA A 80 -3.24 2.48 0.64
N LEU A 81 -2.36 2.08 -0.27
CA LEU A 81 -2.42 0.88 -1.10
C LEU A 81 -1.36 -0.13 -0.70
N ALA A 82 -1.60 -1.41 -0.96
CA ALA A 82 -0.56 -2.43 -0.87
C ALA A 82 -0.42 -3.25 -2.14
N LEU A 83 0.83 -3.56 -2.48
CA LEU A 83 1.18 -4.74 -3.25
C LEU A 83 1.12 -5.99 -2.34
N PHE A 84 1.44 -7.16 -2.89
CA PHE A 84 1.38 -8.42 -2.14
C PHE A 84 2.75 -8.98 -1.77
N ASP A 85 3.78 -8.66 -2.54
CA ASP A 85 5.14 -9.18 -2.38
C ASP A 85 6.22 -8.17 -2.83
N GLY A 86 5.88 -6.88 -2.93
CA GLY A 86 6.78 -5.82 -3.39
C GLY A 86 7.08 -5.80 -4.89
N SER A 87 6.62 -6.81 -5.63
CA SER A 87 6.68 -6.82 -7.09
C SER A 87 5.47 -6.11 -7.69
N LEU A 88 5.69 -5.37 -8.78
CA LEU A 88 4.65 -4.65 -9.50
C LEU A 88 4.35 -5.33 -10.82
N SER A 89 3.12 -5.81 -11.02
CA SER A 89 2.67 -6.29 -12.33
C SER A 89 2.38 -5.11 -13.29
N LEU A 90 2.05 -5.39 -14.55
CA LEU A 90 1.56 -4.35 -15.47
C LEU A 90 0.16 -3.85 -15.05
N ALA A 91 -0.75 -4.76 -14.71
CA ALA A 91 -2.10 -4.41 -14.28
C ALA A 91 -2.11 -3.57 -13.00
N GLN A 92 -1.23 -3.90 -12.04
CA GLN A 92 -1.08 -3.13 -10.80
C GLN A 92 -0.47 -1.76 -11.07
N GLU A 93 0.51 -1.66 -11.97
CA GLU A 93 1.06 -0.36 -12.38
C GLU A 93 -0.04 0.52 -12.99
N GLU A 94 -0.80 -0.01 -13.95
CA GLU A 94 -1.93 0.70 -14.57
C GLU A 94 -2.97 1.15 -13.53
N ALA A 95 -3.29 0.28 -12.56
CA ALA A 95 -4.25 0.57 -11.51
C ALA A 95 -3.76 1.66 -10.54
N VAL A 96 -2.52 1.58 -10.06
CA VAL A 96 -1.90 2.63 -9.24
C VAL A 96 -1.87 3.94 -10.01
N MET A 97 -1.49 3.89 -11.28
CA MET A 97 -1.44 5.08 -12.14
C MET A 97 -2.80 5.72 -12.38
N GLY A 98 -3.86 4.92 -12.47
CA GLY A 98 -5.23 5.42 -12.57
C GLY A 98 -5.69 6.16 -11.31
N ALA A 99 -5.12 5.83 -10.14
CA ALA A 99 -5.44 6.48 -8.87
C ALA A 99 -4.63 7.76 -8.61
N LEU A 100 -3.42 7.88 -9.17
CA LEU A 100 -2.54 9.02 -8.90
C LEU A 100 -3.14 10.41 -9.17
N PRO A 101 -4.02 10.63 -10.17
CA PRO A 101 -4.65 11.95 -10.37
C PRO A 101 -5.46 12.47 -9.17
N LEU A 102 -5.80 11.61 -8.20
CA LEU A 102 -6.49 11.99 -6.97
C LEU A 102 -5.53 12.55 -5.90
N PHE A 103 -4.22 12.47 -6.12
CA PHE A 103 -3.18 12.76 -5.12
C PHE A 103 -2.05 13.60 -5.76
N GLU A 104 -1.34 14.38 -4.95
CA GLU A 104 -0.26 15.23 -5.48
C GLU A 104 1.08 14.50 -5.63
N ARG A 105 1.30 13.46 -4.82
CA ARG A 105 2.57 12.72 -4.78
C ARG A 105 2.37 11.28 -4.36
N LEU A 106 3.32 10.43 -4.75
CA LEU A 106 3.39 9.04 -4.35
C LEU A 106 4.49 8.85 -3.31
N VAL A 107 4.16 8.22 -2.19
CA VAL A 107 5.11 7.88 -1.13
C VAL A 107 5.21 6.37 -1.02
N LEU A 108 6.39 5.81 -1.28
CA LEU A 108 6.69 4.42 -0.99
C LEU A 108 7.09 4.27 0.47
N VAL A 109 6.52 3.27 1.15
CA VAL A 109 6.77 3.02 2.57
C VAL A 109 7.24 1.58 2.77
N GLY A 110 8.39 1.42 3.42
CA GLY A 110 9.01 0.13 3.73
C GLY A 110 10.10 -0.30 2.74
N GLU A 111 10.84 -1.34 3.11
CA GLU A 111 11.99 -1.84 2.33
C GLU A 111 11.66 -2.97 1.34
N GLY A 112 10.42 -3.50 1.38
CA GLY A 112 10.05 -4.71 0.64
C GLY A 112 9.89 -4.56 -0.88
N PHE A 113 10.13 -3.38 -1.46
CA PHE A 113 9.97 -3.17 -2.90
C PHE A 113 11.13 -3.72 -3.71
N GLU A 114 10.84 -4.33 -4.85
CA GLU A 114 11.89 -4.63 -5.84
C GLU A 114 12.39 -3.34 -6.49
N ASP A 115 13.70 -3.23 -6.78
CA ASP A 115 14.29 -2.08 -7.47
C ASP A 115 13.55 -1.72 -8.78
N ARG A 116 13.12 -2.74 -9.53
CA ARG A 116 12.37 -2.54 -10.78
C ARG A 116 10.98 -1.95 -10.55
N THR A 117 10.36 -2.22 -9.41
CA THR A 117 9.07 -1.64 -9.02
C THR A 117 9.25 -0.15 -8.79
N VAL A 118 10.24 0.22 -7.97
CA VAL A 118 10.56 1.63 -7.67
C VAL A 118 10.89 2.38 -8.96
N ALA A 119 11.78 1.83 -9.79
CA ALA A 119 12.18 2.44 -11.05
C ALA A 119 11.05 2.59 -12.07
N ARG A 120 10.01 1.75 -11.99
CA ARG A 120 8.82 1.85 -12.84
C ARG A 120 7.89 2.95 -12.37
N LEU A 121 7.55 2.98 -11.08
CA LEU A 121 6.71 4.02 -10.48
C LEU A 121 7.33 5.42 -10.63
N ALA A 122 8.64 5.54 -10.47
CA ALA A 122 9.37 6.81 -10.62
C ALA A 122 9.32 7.40 -12.04
N LYS A 123 8.93 6.62 -13.07
CA LYS A 123 8.73 7.16 -14.43
C LYS A 123 7.44 7.96 -14.56
N HIS A 124 6.52 7.78 -13.63
CA HIS A 124 5.16 8.26 -13.76
C HIS A 124 4.79 9.35 -12.75
N ALA A 125 5.50 9.43 -11.62
CA ALA A 125 5.25 10.44 -10.61
C ALA A 125 6.52 10.80 -9.83
N SER A 126 6.53 12.00 -9.27
CA SER A 126 7.46 12.37 -8.20
C SER A 126 7.24 11.44 -7.01
N LEU A 127 8.31 10.77 -6.60
CA LEU A 127 8.26 9.71 -5.61
C LEU A 127 9.18 10.03 -4.45
N THR A 128 8.65 9.90 -3.24
CA THR A 128 9.42 9.87 -2.00
C THR A 128 9.46 8.43 -1.50
N TRP A 129 10.62 7.95 -1.07
CA TRP A 129 10.73 6.63 -0.45
C TRP A 129 11.12 6.80 1.02
N SER A 130 10.30 6.27 1.92
CA SER A 130 10.60 6.14 3.34
C SER A 130 10.79 4.66 3.71
N PRO A 131 11.93 4.27 4.31
CA PRO A 131 12.19 2.88 4.70
C PRO A 131 11.33 2.43 5.90
N GLY A 132 10.75 3.37 6.65
CA GLY A 132 9.86 3.12 7.79
C GLY A 132 8.55 3.89 7.68
N LEU A 133 7.72 3.84 8.73
CA LEU A 133 6.63 4.80 8.84
C LEU A 133 7.21 6.22 8.87
N PRO A 134 6.61 7.22 8.20
CA PRO A 134 7.14 8.58 8.20
C PRO A 134 7.26 9.10 9.64
N GLU A 135 8.46 9.55 10.05
CA GLU A 135 8.80 9.84 11.46
C GLU A 135 7.90 10.91 12.09
N GLY A 136 7.45 11.91 11.31
CA GLY A 136 6.54 12.96 11.77
C GLY A 136 5.12 12.51 12.13
N LEU A 137 4.74 11.26 11.85
CA LEU A 137 3.44 10.72 12.30
C LEU A 137 3.47 10.13 13.70
N LEU A 138 4.65 9.74 14.19
CA LEU A 138 4.80 9.22 15.55
C LEU A 138 4.81 10.36 16.59
N SER A 139 5.13 11.60 16.16
CA SER A 139 5.11 12.80 17.00
C SER A 139 3.71 13.44 17.13
N GLY A 140 2.75 13.07 16.28
CA GLY A 140 1.42 13.68 16.24
C GLY A 140 1.40 15.07 15.59
N GLU A 141 2.45 15.43 14.85
CA GLU A 141 2.54 16.70 14.14
C GLU A 141 1.88 16.61 12.75
N PRO A 142 1.26 17.70 12.26
CA PRO A 142 0.64 17.71 10.94
C PRO A 142 1.69 17.45 9.85
N LEU A 143 1.34 16.55 8.93
CA LEU A 143 2.15 16.03 7.82
C LEU A 143 2.78 17.09 6.91
N THR A 144 2.28 18.34 6.96
CA THR A 144 2.82 19.48 6.23
C THR A 144 4.15 19.98 6.78
N GLU A 145 4.41 19.83 8.09
CA GLU A 145 5.65 20.33 8.71
C GLU A 145 6.75 19.26 8.70
N ALA A 146 6.39 17.98 8.85
CA ALA A 146 7.35 16.88 8.90
C ALA A 146 8.11 16.61 7.59
N LEU A 147 7.62 17.10 6.45
CA LEU A 147 8.27 16.93 5.15
C LEU A 147 9.18 18.11 4.76
N GLU A 148 9.17 19.20 5.53
CA GLU A 148 10.00 20.39 5.27
C GLU A 148 11.34 20.34 6.02
N GLU A 149 11.49 19.51 7.06
CA GLU A 149 12.72 19.47 7.88
C GLU A 149 13.83 18.54 7.35
N ASP A 150 13.55 17.74 6.32
CA ASP A 150 14.52 16.77 5.75
C ASP A 150 15.30 17.28 4.52
N PHE A 151 15.36 18.61 4.29
CA PHE A 151 16.12 19.23 3.18
C PHE A 151 17.29 20.12 3.63
#